data_AF-A0A395N6C7-F1
#
_entry.id   AF-A0A395N6C7-F1
#
_cell.length_a   1.000
_cell.length_b   1.000
_cell.length_c   1.000
_cell.angle_alpha   90.00
_cell.angle_beta   90.00
_cell.angle_gamma   90.00
#
_symmetry.space_group_name_H-M   'P 1'
#
loop_
_entity.id
_entity.type
_entity.pdbx_description
1 polymer ?
#
loop_
_entity_poly.entity_id
_entity_poly.type
_entity_poly.pdbx_seq_one_letter_code
_entity_poly.pdbx_strand_id
1 'polypeptide(L)'
;MNSSSFENMDLATILDRRFRDIRLLDSESARADMMYLLRYQLPPSTSAAEVGYYTRGLDCLLILIRLLNSFLIPLSSDNHEDAEAANPMLRLAWQNIARTESAVQDWIKVKALVLEMSKPQSVRDSKLTFEGLVFTQLVKDTFWSRKEFLLFRGFATKPEDGQYWFADKTALANQMDINTIVVDANEYEDLSFEKCVARKFDLHLIGGEWNIALCAKPYVLRVRYTRNKQHPPSFKEIKNIWVPIGHFEGHELKATEKQALYSLVAAVFLDTDQIHVYEPMGEQIVSDLRNPATRGKPWSVEDKEDGSFMLFYVPVSELEYGNLPLDTFPEVTEHRGMGFDINLE
;
A
#
# COMPACT_ATOMS: atom_id res chain seq x y z
N MET A 1 -14.16 38.16 -22.69
CA MET A 1 -13.43 36.88 -22.60
C MET A 1 -13.88 36.23 -21.32
N ASN A 2 -14.61 35.12 -21.45
CA ASN A 2 -15.39 34.52 -20.36
C ASN A 2 -14.47 33.83 -19.35
N SER A 3 -14.34 34.40 -18.15
CA SER A 3 -13.85 33.68 -16.96
C SER A 3 -14.90 32.64 -16.60
N SER A 4 -14.58 31.37 -16.81
CA SER A 4 -15.50 30.26 -16.60
C SER A 4 -15.79 30.06 -15.12
N SER A 5 -17.08 29.87 -14.85
CA SER A 5 -17.76 29.67 -13.57
C SER A 5 -17.37 28.37 -12.87
N PHE A 6 -16.14 28.29 -12.35
CA PHE A 6 -15.72 27.27 -11.38
C PHE A 6 -15.72 27.78 -9.93
N GLU A 7 -16.15 29.02 -9.70
CA GLU A 7 -16.31 29.56 -8.34
C GLU A 7 -17.53 28.89 -7.66
N ASN A 8 -17.23 28.05 -6.67
CA ASN A 8 -18.15 27.48 -5.67
C ASN A 8 -18.96 26.22 -6.04
N MET A 9 -18.45 25.32 -6.89
CA MET A 9 -18.92 23.93 -6.83
C MET A 9 -18.12 23.15 -5.78
N ASP A 10 -18.84 22.59 -4.81
CA ASP A 10 -18.28 21.65 -3.83
C ASP A 10 -17.60 20.48 -4.56
N LEU A 11 -16.36 20.17 -4.16
CA LEU A 11 -15.56 19.06 -4.69
C LEU A 11 -16.34 17.74 -4.65
N ALA A 12 -17.16 17.56 -3.60
CA ALA A 12 -18.03 16.41 -3.47
C ALA A 12 -19.10 16.35 -4.58
N THR A 13 -19.63 17.49 -5.02
CA THR A 13 -20.60 17.57 -6.13
C THR A 13 -19.93 17.32 -7.49
N ILE A 14 -18.68 17.77 -7.67
CA ILE A 14 -17.92 17.54 -8.92
C ILE A 14 -17.65 16.05 -9.11
N LEU A 15 -17.22 15.37 -8.05
CA LEU A 15 -16.93 13.94 -8.07
C LEU A 15 -18.17 13.10 -8.40
N ASP A 16 -19.34 13.47 -7.88
CA ASP A 16 -20.59 12.70 -8.03
C ASP A 16 -21.17 12.72 -9.45
N ARG A 17 -21.07 13.86 -10.15
CA ARG A 17 -21.75 14.06 -11.43
C ARG A 17 -20.97 13.58 -12.66
N ARG A 18 -19.65 13.45 -12.55
CA ARG A 18 -18.77 13.26 -13.73
C ARG A 18 -18.14 11.87 -13.84
N PHE A 19 -18.07 11.12 -12.74
CA PHE A 19 -17.46 9.81 -12.72
C PHE A 19 -18.45 8.78 -12.18
N ARG A 20 -18.32 7.54 -12.65
CA ARG A 20 -19.15 6.43 -12.16
C ARG A 20 -18.44 5.78 -10.97
N ASP A 21 -19.10 5.70 -9.83
CA ASP A 21 -18.62 4.90 -8.71
C ASP A 21 -18.57 3.41 -9.10
N ILE A 22 -17.40 2.79 -8.96
CA ILE A 22 -17.18 1.38 -9.31
C ILE A 22 -18.06 0.44 -8.46
N ARG A 23 -18.43 0.83 -7.24
CA ARG A 23 -19.22 -0.01 -6.33
C ARG A 23 -20.69 -0.13 -6.72
N LEU A 24 -21.18 0.78 -7.56
CA LEU A 24 -22.56 0.78 -8.06
C LEU A 24 -22.75 -0.16 -9.28
N LEU A 25 -21.79 -1.04 -9.57
CA LEU A 25 -21.93 -2.06 -10.59
C LEU A 25 -22.87 -3.16 -10.06
N ASP A 26 -23.97 -3.40 -10.78
CA ASP A 26 -25.10 -4.22 -10.33
C ASP A 26 -25.14 -5.57 -11.09
N SER A 27 -24.43 -6.59 -10.59
CA SER A 27 -24.51 -7.99 -11.02
C SER A 27 -23.66 -8.92 -10.14
N GLU A 28 -23.89 -10.25 -10.14
CA GLU A 28 -22.94 -11.21 -9.55
C GLU A 28 -21.56 -11.20 -10.25
N SER A 29 -21.49 -10.77 -11.52
CA SER A 29 -20.23 -10.48 -12.22
C SER A 29 -19.55 -9.18 -11.72
N ALA A 30 -20.27 -8.31 -11.01
CA ALA A 30 -19.80 -6.99 -10.63
C ALA A 30 -18.64 -7.02 -9.65
N ARG A 31 -18.50 -8.06 -8.84
CA ARG A 31 -17.34 -8.21 -7.94
C ARG A 31 -16.06 -8.48 -8.72
N ALA A 32 -16.10 -9.39 -9.69
CA ALA A 32 -14.96 -9.68 -10.56
C ALA A 32 -14.63 -8.47 -11.44
N ASP A 33 -15.65 -7.81 -11.98
CA ASP A 33 -15.49 -6.58 -12.76
C ASP A 33 -14.89 -5.45 -11.90
N MET A 34 -15.35 -5.26 -10.67
CA MET A 34 -14.78 -4.29 -9.73
C MET A 34 -13.32 -4.62 -9.39
N MET A 35 -12.99 -5.87 -9.07
CA MET A 35 -11.61 -6.32 -8.86
C MET A 35 -10.75 -5.97 -10.07
N TYR A 36 -11.24 -6.26 -11.27
CA TYR A 36 -10.54 -5.98 -12.51
C TYR A 36 -10.30 -4.47 -12.69
N LEU A 37 -11.33 -3.64 -12.51
CA LEU A 37 -11.21 -2.19 -12.67
C LEU A 37 -10.23 -1.59 -11.65
N LEU A 38 -10.27 -2.03 -10.40
CA LEU A 38 -9.36 -1.54 -9.37
C LEU A 38 -7.89 -1.94 -9.64
N ARG A 39 -7.65 -3.16 -10.14
CA ARG A 39 -6.29 -3.66 -10.39
C ARG A 39 -5.69 -3.15 -11.71
N TYR A 40 -6.49 -3.14 -12.78
CA TYR A 40 -5.97 -3.02 -14.14
C TYR A 40 -6.30 -1.68 -14.80
N GLN A 41 -7.33 -0.96 -14.35
CA GLN A 41 -7.64 0.37 -14.88
C GLN A 41 -7.00 1.45 -14.02
N LEU A 42 -5.73 1.77 -14.30
CA LEU A 42 -5.01 2.80 -13.54
C LEU A 42 -5.67 4.19 -13.68
N PRO A 43 -5.59 5.04 -12.63
CA PRO A 43 -5.94 6.45 -12.74
C PRO A 43 -5.12 7.15 -13.83
N PRO A 44 -5.71 8.08 -14.60
CA PRO A 44 -4.98 8.95 -15.50
C PRO A 44 -3.92 9.77 -14.75
N SER A 45 -2.72 9.80 -15.31
CA SER A 45 -1.67 10.70 -14.83
C SER A 45 -1.62 11.98 -15.67
N THR A 46 -0.88 12.97 -15.17
CA THR A 46 -0.74 14.30 -15.76
C THR A 46 0.65 14.84 -15.48
N SER A 47 1.10 15.77 -16.32
CA SER A 47 2.36 16.47 -16.11
C SER A 47 2.18 17.67 -15.19
N ALA A 48 3.24 18.06 -14.47
CA ALA A 48 3.21 19.26 -13.64
C ALA A 48 2.93 20.55 -14.43
N ALA A 49 3.19 20.56 -15.74
CA ALA A 49 2.89 21.70 -16.62
C ALA A 49 1.39 21.95 -16.78
N GLU A 50 0.55 20.93 -16.65
CA GLU A 50 -0.90 21.02 -16.86
C GLU A 50 -1.65 21.45 -15.59
N VAL A 51 -1.13 21.08 -14.40
CA VAL A 51 -1.81 21.28 -13.11
C VAL A 51 -1.04 22.09 -12.09
N GLY A 52 0.19 22.52 -12.41
CA GLY A 52 1.05 23.31 -11.52
C GLY A 52 1.77 22.53 -10.43
N TYR A 53 1.53 21.22 -10.29
CA TYR A 53 2.11 20.36 -9.25
C TYR A 53 2.54 18.99 -9.79
N TYR A 54 3.54 18.37 -9.19
CA TYR A 54 3.80 16.94 -9.44
C TYR A 54 2.69 16.09 -8.80
N THR A 55 2.02 15.26 -9.60
CA THR A 55 0.93 14.40 -9.12
C THR A 55 1.35 12.97 -8.81
N ARG A 56 2.64 12.64 -8.98
CA ARG A 56 3.11 11.26 -8.98
C ARG A 56 2.87 10.56 -7.64
N GLY A 57 3.11 11.24 -6.51
CA GLY A 57 2.79 10.72 -5.18
C GLY A 57 1.31 10.35 -5.01
N LEU A 58 0.40 11.21 -5.49
CA LEU A 58 -1.04 10.92 -5.47
C LEU A 58 -1.41 9.79 -6.44
N ASP A 59 -0.79 9.73 -7.62
CA ASP A 59 -0.99 8.61 -8.56
C ASP A 59 -0.60 7.27 -7.90
N CYS A 60 0.57 7.21 -7.25
CA CYS A 60 0.97 6.04 -6.46
C CYS A 60 -0.03 5.69 -5.37
N LEU A 61 -0.49 6.68 -4.59
CA LEU A 61 -1.44 6.46 -3.51
C LEU A 61 -2.78 5.92 -4.02
N LEU A 62 -3.32 6.49 -5.11
CA LEU A 62 -4.57 6.02 -5.70
C LEU A 62 -4.44 4.59 -6.25
N ILE A 63 -3.35 4.27 -6.93
CA ILE A 63 -3.07 2.91 -7.42
C ILE A 63 -3.00 1.93 -6.25
N LEU A 64 -2.27 2.28 -5.19
CA LEU A 64 -2.15 1.47 -3.99
C LEU A 64 -3.52 1.23 -3.34
N ILE A 65 -4.30 2.28 -3.08
CA ILE A 65 -5.60 2.17 -2.41
C ILE A 65 -6.54 1.29 -3.23
N ARG A 66 -6.55 1.43 -4.55
CA ARG A 66 -7.34 0.56 -5.44
C ARG A 66 -6.91 -0.89 -5.33
N LEU A 67 -5.61 -1.15 -5.43
CA LEU A 67 -5.05 -2.49 -5.33
C LEU A 67 -5.43 -3.14 -3.99
N LEU A 68 -5.19 -2.44 -2.87
CA LEU A 68 -5.49 -2.96 -1.54
C LEU A 68 -6.98 -3.25 -1.38
N ASN A 69 -7.85 -2.33 -1.79
CA ASN A 69 -9.29 -2.56 -1.73
C ASN A 69 -9.74 -3.71 -2.63
N SER A 70 -9.05 -3.99 -3.76
CA SER A 70 -9.39 -5.15 -4.61
C SER A 70 -9.27 -6.50 -3.90
N PHE A 71 -8.47 -6.58 -2.83
CA PHE A 71 -8.37 -7.76 -1.96
C PHE A 71 -9.41 -7.75 -0.83
N LEU A 72 -9.98 -6.59 -0.51
CA LEU A 72 -10.89 -6.37 0.63
C LEU A 72 -12.37 -6.30 0.25
N ILE A 73 -12.70 -6.36 -1.05
CA ILE A 73 -14.10 -6.38 -1.53
C ILE A 73 -14.99 -7.38 -0.77
N PRO A 74 -14.56 -8.61 -0.44
CA PRO A 74 -15.40 -9.52 0.35
C PRO A 74 -15.72 -9.04 1.78
N LEU A 75 -15.09 -7.96 2.26
CA LEU A 75 -15.08 -7.53 3.66
C LEU A 75 -15.66 -6.13 3.86
N SER A 76 -16.20 -5.48 2.83
CA SER A 76 -16.60 -4.09 2.91
C SER A 76 -17.67 -3.87 3.99
N SER A 77 -17.31 -3.10 5.01
CA SER A 77 -18.10 -2.76 6.19
C SER A 77 -18.91 -1.46 6.00
N ASP A 78 -19.92 -1.25 6.84
CA ASP A 78 -20.93 -0.17 6.80
C ASP A 78 -20.44 1.31 6.90
N ASN A 79 -19.13 1.62 6.85
CA ASN A 79 -18.61 2.98 7.14
C ASN A 79 -17.74 3.62 6.04
N HIS A 80 -17.77 3.10 4.80
CA HIS A 80 -16.94 3.65 3.71
C HIS A 80 -17.34 5.06 3.28
N GLU A 81 -18.64 5.39 3.33
CA GLU A 81 -19.17 6.66 2.83
C GLU A 81 -18.69 7.85 3.67
N ASP A 82 -18.70 7.74 5.01
CA ASP A 82 -18.22 8.80 5.90
C ASP A 82 -16.73 9.08 5.72
N ALA A 83 -15.92 8.02 5.58
CA ALA A 83 -14.48 8.13 5.35
C ALA A 83 -14.17 8.82 4.02
N GLU A 84 -14.96 8.56 2.98
CA GLU A 84 -14.79 9.16 1.65
C GLU A 84 -15.34 10.59 1.57
N ALA A 85 -16.41 10.89 2.29
CA ALA A 85 -16.90 12.25 2.46
C ALA A 85 -15.83 13.13 3.13
N ALA A 86 -15.12 12.58 4.12
CA ALA A 86 -14.02 13.26 4.80
C ALA A 86 -12.73 13.32 3.96
N ASN A 87 -12.42 12.28 3.16
CA ASN A 87 -11.17 12.17 2.41
C ASN A 87 -11.38 12.05 0.89
N PRO A 88 -11.21 13.15 0.14
CA PRO A 88 -11.34 13.16 -1.31
C PRO A 88 -10.38 12.23 -2.06
N MET A 89 -9.22 11.87 -1.48
CA MET A 89 -8.31 10.89 -2.08
C MET A 89 -8.94 9.49 -2.12
N LEU A 90 -9.66 9.10 -1.06
CA LEU A 90 -10.39 7.82 -1.02
C LEU A 90 -11.51 7.82 -2.05
N ARG A 91 -12.28 8.90 -2.10
CA ARG A 91 -13.37 9.04 -3.07
C ARG A 91 -12.86 8.96 -4.51
N LEU A 92 -11.72 9.59 -4.80
CA LEU A 92 -11.05 9.46 -6.11
C LEU A 92 -10.69 7.99 -6.41
N ALA A 93 -10.14 7.24 -5.46
CA ALA A 93 -9.74 5.85 -5.73
C ALA A 93 -10.88 4.96 -6.26
N TRP A 94 -12.15 5.27 -5.94
CA TRP A 94 -13.33 4.50 -6.37
C TRP A 94 -13.94 4.91 -7.70
N GLN A 95 -13.43 5.95 -8.36
CA GLN A 95 -14.04 6.47 -9.57
C GLN A 95 -13.61 5.72 -10.83
N ASN A 96 -14.57 5.21 -11.60
CA ASN A 96 -14.36 4.74 -12.96
C ASN A 96 -14.36 5.94 -13.92
N ILE A 97 -13.30 6.06 -14.70
CA ILE A 97 -13.11 7.18 -15.63
C ILE A 97 -13.26 6.62 -17.04
N ALA A 98 -14.27 7.11 -17.76
CA ALA A 98 -14.36 6.90 -19.19
C ALA A 98 -13.06 7.43 -19.84
N ARG A 99 -12.42 6.65 -20.71
CA ARG A 99 -11.16 7.06 -21.38
C ARG A 99 -11.38 8.08 -22.51
N THR A 100 -12.40 8.91 -22.40
CA THR A 100 -12.62 10.05 -23.29
C THR A 100 -11.70 11.19 -22.89
N GLU A 101 -11.26 12.00 -23.85
CA GLU A 101 -10.36 13.13 -23.59
C GLU A 101 -10.95 14.11 -22.57
N SER A 102 -12.25 14.40 -22.66
CA SER A 102 -12.95 15.29 -21.72
C SER A 102 -12.95 14.78 -20.28
N ALA A 103 -13.25 13.49 -20.07
CA ALA A 103 -13.28 12.90 -18.73
C ALA A 103 -11.87 12.83 -18.12
N VAL A 104 -10.85 12.59 -18.93
CA VAL A 104 -9.45 12.65 -18.49
C VAL A 104 -9.07 14.07 -18.07
N GLN A 105 -9.42 15.09 -18.86
CA GLN A 105 -9.14 16.49 -18.49
C GLN A 105 -9.85 16.93 -17.21
N ASP A 106 -11.08 16.48 -17.01
CA ASP A 106 -11.82 16.75 -15.78
C ASP A 106 -11.20 16.05 -14.57
N TRP A 107 -10.75 14.80 -14.74
CA TRP A 107 -10.06 14.06 -13.71
C TRP A 107 -8.79 14.78 -13.23
N ILE A 108 -8.03 15.30 -14.19
CA ILE A 108 -6.79 16.06 -13.96
C ILE A 108 -7.07 17.30 -13.10
N LYS A 109 -8.14 18.04 -13.38
CA LYS A 109 -8.57 19.20 -12.57
C LYS A 109 -8.94 18.79 -11.15
N VAL A 110 -9.70 17.70 -10.99
CA VAL A 110 -10.09 17.22 -9.65
C VAL A 110 -8.87 16.78 -8.85
N LYS A 111 -7.90 16.11 -9.47
CA LYS A 111 -6.62 15.78 -8.82
C LYS A 111 -5.89 17.03 -8.32
N ALA A 112 -5.84 18.09 -9.13
CA ALA A 112 -5.21 19.35 -8.73
C ALA A 112 -5.88 19.93 -7.47
N LEU A 113 -7.21 19.97 -7.44
CA LEU A 113 -7.98 20.44 -6.27
C LEU A 113 -7.69 19.61 -5.01
N VAL A 114 -7.59 18.28 -5.15
CA VAL A 114 -7.25 17.40 -4.02
C VAL A 114 -5.83 17.66 -3.50
N LEU A 115 -4.86 17.91 -4.38
CA LEU A 115 -3.50 18.27 -3.97
C LEU A 115 -3.44 19.64 -3.28
N GLU A 116 -4.22 20.63 -3.76
CA GLU A 116 -4.28 21.97 -3.17
C GLU A 116 -4.76 21.96 -1.72
N MET A 117 -5.59 20.99 -1.32
CA MET A 117 -6.01 20.82 0.08
C MET A 117 -4.84 20.56 1.03
N SER A 118 -3.72 20.02 0.52
CA SER A 118 -2.49 19.82 1.28
C SER A 118 -1.69 21.12 1.50
N LYS A 119 -2.13 22.22 0.88
CA LYS A 119 -1.48 23.55 0.91
C LYS A 119 0.02 23.46 0.62
N PRO A 120 0.41 22.97 -0.58
CA PRO A 120 1.80 22.90 -0.98
C PRO A 120 2.41 24.30 -1.10
N GLN A 121 3.67 24.44 -0.71
CA GLN A 121 4.46 25.67 -0.81
C GLN A 121 5.22 25.75 -2.13
N SER A 122 5.33 24.64 -2.86
CA SER A 122 6.01 24.58 -4.16
C SER A 122 5.49 23.44 -5.03
N VAL A 123 5.90 23.45 -6.31
CA VAL A 123 5.58 22.39 -7.29
C VAL A 123 6.07 21.00 -6.85
N ARG A 124 7.18 20.95 -6.08
CA ARG A 124 7.84 19.73 -5.56
C ARG A 124 7.82 19.67 -4.03
N ASP A 125 6.71 20.09 -3.42
CA ASP A 125 6.55 20.03 -1.97
C ASP A 125 6.55 18.56 -1.48
N SER A 126 7.28 18.28 -0.39
CA SER A 126 7.36 16.94 0.20
C SER A 126 5.99 16.39 0.63
N LYS A 127 5.02 17.25 0.93
CA LYS A 127 3.63 16.88 1.22
C LYS A 127 2.92 16.21 0.04
N LEU A 128 3.40 16.42 -1.19
CA LEU A 128 2.80 15.87 -2.41
C LEU A 128 3.45 14.54 -2.84
N THR A 129 4.53 14.13 -2.17
CA THR A 129 5.15 12.81 -2.37
C THR A 129 4.22 11.71 -1.86
N PHE A 130 4.44 10.47 -2.30
CA PHE A 130 3.70 9.33 -1.80
C PHE A 130 3.82 9.22 -0.27
N GLU A 131 5.04 9.35 0.26
CA GLU A 131 5.30 9.32 1.70
C GLU A 131 4.54 10.45 2.43
N GLY A 132 4.62 11.67 1.90
CA GLY A 132 3.92 12.83 2.45
C GLY A 132 2.41 12.61 2.53
N LEU A 133 1.81 12.03 1.48
CA LEU A 133 0.37 11.80 1.37
C LEU A 133 -0.11 10.60 2.21
N VAL A 134 0.58 9.45 2.13
CA VAL A 134 0.17 8.19 2.78
C VAL A 134 0.19 8.27 4.31
N PHE A 135 1.05 9.13 4.86
CA PHE A 135 1.17 9.38 6.30
C PHE A 135 0.48 10.66 6.77
N THR A 136 -0.29 11.35 5.92
CA THR A 136 -1.13 12.47 6.38
C THR A 136 -2.11 12.00 7.44
N GLN A 137 -2.44 12.90 8.39
CA GLN A 137 -3.45 12.64 9.40
C GLN A 137 -4.80 12.26 8.76
N LEU A 138 -5.14 12.87 7.62
CA LEU A 138 -6.36 12.57 6.88
C LEU A 138 -6.43 11.09 6.44
N VAL A 139 -5.37 10.56 5.81
CA VAL A 139 -5.33 9.14 5.41
C VAL A 139 -5.24 8.21 6.63
N LYS A 140 -4.52 8.63 7.69
CA LYS A 140 -4.47 7.89 8.95
C LYS A 140 -5.86 7.71 9.56
N ASP A 141 -6.65 8.78 9.64
CA ASP A 141 -7.95 8.76 10.31
C ASP A 141 -9.07 8.13 9.48
N THR A 142 -8.97 8.18 8.15
CA THR A 142 -10.05 7.71 7.25
C THR A 142 -9.77 6.35 6.61
N PHE A 143 -8.50 5.98 6.41
CA PHE A 143 -8.13 4.70 5.80
C PHE A 143 -7.43 3.78 6.77
N TRP A 144 -6.30 4.19 7.37
CA TRP A 144 -5.47 3.31 8.18
C TRP A 144 -6.00 3.03 9.60
N SER A 145 -7.00 3.79 10.05
CA SER A 145 -7.70 3.59 11.33
C SER A 145 -8.68 2.42 11.32
N ARG A 146 -9.00 1.89 10.12
CA ARG A 146 -9.87 0.72 9.94
C ARG A 146 -9.27 -0.49 10.66
N LYS A 147 -10.12 -1.27 11.35
CA LYS A 147 -9.71 -2.33 12.28
C LYS A 147 -8.87 -3.41 11.58
N GLU A 148 -9.19 -3.71 10.33
CA GLU A 148 -8.51 -4.66 9.45
C GLU A 148 -7.05 -4.27 9.12
N PHE A 149 -6.65 -3.01 9.30
CA PHE A 149 -5.28 -2.56 9.03
C PHE A 149 -4.44 -2.35 10.28
N LEU A 150 -5.00 -2.56 11.47
CA LEU A 150 -4.25 -2.39 12.71
C LEU A 150 -3.19 -3.48 12.82
N LEU A 151 -1.92 -3.08 13.03
CA LEU A 151 -0.83 -4.04 13.13
C LEU A 151 -0.89 -4.82 14.45
N PHE A 152 -1.25 -4.13 15.53
CA PHE A 152 -1.34 -4.72 16.86
C PHE A 152 -2.78 -4.72 17.35
N ARG A 153 -3.16 -5.83 17.98
CA ARG A 153 -4.44 -5.93 18.70
C ARG A 153 -4.29 -5.62 20.19
N GLY A 154 -3.05 -5.55 20.68
CA GLY A 154 -2.73 -5.22 22.05
C GLY A 154 -1.28 -5.47 22.42
N PHE A 155 -0.96 -5.14 23.66
CA PHE A 155 0.34 -5.36 24.27
C PHE A 155 0.16 -6.23 25.50
N ALA A 156 1.15 -7.06 25.76
CA ALA A 156 1.24 -7.80 27.00
C ALA A 156 2.53 -7.42 27.71
N THR A 157 2.43 -7.26 29.03
CA THR A 157 3.55 -6.89 29.90
C THR A 157 3.70 -7.95 30.98
N LYS A 158 4.93 -8.33 31.27
CA LYS A 158 5.30 -9.28 32.32
C LYS A 158 6.38 -8.61 33.19
N PRO A 159 6.09 -8.31 34.46
CA PRO A 159 7.08 -7.84 35.41
C PRO A 159 8.23 -8.86 35.54
N GLU A 160 9.44 -8.39 35.83
CA GLU A 160 10.65 -9.23 35.93
C GLU A 160 10.47 -10.46 36.83
N ASP A 161 9.82 -10.28 37.99
CA ASP A 161 9.55 -11.33 38.97
C ASP A 161 8.17 -12.02 38.79
N GLY A 162 7.39 -11.56 37.81
CA GLY A 162 6.02 -12.01 37.59
C GLY A 162 5.97 -13.32 36.82
N GLN A 163 5.02 -14.21 37.15
CA GLN A 163 4.75 -15.41 36.34
C GLN A 163 3.69 -15.17 35.25
N TYR A 164 2.96 -14.07 35.31
CA TYR A 164 1.77 -13.81 34.48
C TYR A 164 1.94 -12.59 33.57
N TRP A 165 1.24 -12.64 32.43
CA TRP A 165 1.13 -11.54 31.48
C TRP A 165 -0.09 -10.66 31.80
N PHE A 166 0.12 -9.35 31.81
CA PHE A 166 -0.92 -8.34 31.92
C PHE A 166 -1.18 -7.76 30.53
N ALA A 167 -2.39 -7.93 30.00
CA ALA A 167 -2.77 -7.27 28.76
C ALA A 167 -3.17 -5.83 29.06
N ASP A 168 -2.36 -4.86 28.62
CA ASP A 168 -2.75 -3.45 28.69
C ASP A 168 -3.67 -3.13 27.51
N LYS A 169 -4.95 -2.90 27.81
CA LYS A 169 -5.97 -2.50 26.82
C LYS A 169 -5.95 -1.00 26.52
N THR A 170 -5.26 -0.20 27.33
CA THR A 170 -5.36 1.27 27.40
C THR A 170 -4.15 2.01 26.83
N ALA A 171 -2.95 1.44 26.84
CA ALA A 171 -1.77 2.02 26.17
C ALA A 171 -1.79 1.93 24.63
N LEU A 172 -2.78 1.25 24.06
CA LEU A 172 -2.90 0.80 22.67
C LEU A 172 -2.90 1.89 21.58
N ALA A 173 -3.16 3.16 21.91
CA ALA A 173 -3.44 4.20 20.91
C ALA A 173 -2.41 5.33 20.81
N ASN A 174 -1.63 5.60 21.87
CA ASN A 174 -0.96 6.90 22.00
C ASN A 174 0.56 6.89 21.90
N GLN A 175 1.23 5.73 21.86
CA GLN A 175 2.68 5.70 22.10
C GLN A 175 3.57 5.42 20.88
N MET A 176 3.06 4.91 19.76
CA MET A 176 3.90 4.68 18.57
C MET A 176 3.05 4.79 17.30
N ASP A 177 3.65 5.24 16.19
CA ASP A 177 3.06 5.13 14.83
C ASP A 177 3.02 3.64 14.44
N ILE A 178 2.19 2.88 15.15
CA ILE A 178 2.32 1.43 15.36
C ILE A 178 1.98 0.59 14.13
N ASN A 179 1.33 1.16 13.13
CA ASN A 179 0.76 0.37 12.05
C ASN A 179 1.73 0.20 10.85
N THR A 180 3.00 0.57 11.01
CA THR A 180 4.07 0.36 10.01
C THR A 180 5.31 -0.22 10.69
N ILE A 181 5.86 -1.30 10.14
CA ILE A 181 7.13 -1.87 10.57
C ILE A 181 8.25 -1.11 9.88
N VAL A 182 9.26 -0.67 10.64
CA VAL A 182 10.45 -0.03 10.07
C VAL A 182 11.59 -1.03 10.10
N VAL A 183 12.20 -1.26 8.94
CA VAL A 183 13.37 -2.13 8.76
C VAL A 183 14.46 -1.30 8.11
N ASP A 184 15.56 -1.06 8.84
CA ASP A 184 16.78 -0.48 8.28
C ASP A 184 17.84 -1.57 8.12
N ALA A 185 18.15 -1.95 6.88
CA ALA A 185 19.15 -2.98 6.63
C ALA A 185 20.58 -2.56 7.01
N ASN A 186 20.85 -1.28 7.25
CA ASN A 186 22.14 -0.84 7.77
C ASN A 186 22.27 -1.10 9.28
N GLU A 187 21.15 -1.19 10.01
CA GLU A 187 21.15 -1.53 11.45
C GLU A 187 21.27 -3.04 11.71
N TYR A 188 20.99 -3.88 10.70
CA TYR A 188 20.83 -5.32 10.85
C TYR A 188 21.55 -6.11 9.76
N GLU A 189 22.85 -5.85 9.55
CA GLU A 189 23.65 -6.45 8.47
C GLU A 189 23.66 -8.01 8.49
N ASP A 190 23.51 -8.62 9.66
CA ASP A 190 23.56 -10.08 9.85
C ASP A 190 22.18 -10.78 9.89
N LEU A 191 21.09 -10.03 9.71
CA LEU A 191 19.73 -10.58 9.80
C LEU A 191 19.04 -10.61 8.44
N SER A 192 18.28 -11.68 8.20
CA SER A 192 17.37 -11.72 7.05
C SER A 192 16.24 -10.69 7.22
N PHE A 193 15.68 -10.24 6.10
CA PHE A 193 14.55 -9.31 6.10
C PHE A 193 13.39 -9.79 6.97
N GLU A 194 13.01 -11.07 6.86
CA GLU A 194 11.97 -11.69 7.68
C GLU A 194 12.29 -11.62 9.18
N LYS A 195 13.55 -11.87 9.58
CA LYS A 195 13.96 -11.76 10.98
C LYS A 195 13.85 -10.31 11.49
N CYS A 196 14.22 -9.33 10.68
CA CYS A 196 14.05 -7.91 11.04
C CYS A 196 12.57 -7.55 11.24
N VAL A 197 11.68 -8.07 10.39
CA VAL A 197 10.23 -7.91 10.55
C VAL A 197 9.74 -8.58 11.84
N ALA A 198 10.17 -9.82 12.10
CA ALA A 198 9.77 -10.60 13.26
C ALA A 198 10.18 -9.93 14.58
N ARG A 199 11.34 -9.26 14.64
CA ARG A 199 11.82 -8.53 15.83
C ARG A 199 10.85 -7.48 16.35
N LYS A 200 9.95 -6.97 15.52
CA LYS A 200 8.90 -6.04 15.95
C LYS A 200 7.94 -6.68 16.97
N PHE A 201 7.84 -8.00 16.95
CA PHE A 201 6.98 -8.81 17.81
C PHE A 201 7.76 -9.58 18.88
N ASP A 202 9.08 -9.37 18.99
CA ASP A 202 9.90 -9.96 20.03
C ASP A 202 9.60 -9.36 21.41
N LEU A 203 10.18 -9.99 22.43
CA LEU A 203 10.19 -9.51 23.80
C LEU A 203 11.16 -8.34 23.97
N HIS A 204 10.68 -7.22 24.52
CA HIS A 204 11.46 -6.02 24.80
C HIS A 204 11.45 -5.72 26.29
N LEU A 205 12.62 -5.51 26.89
CA LEU A 205 12.72 -5.06 28.27
C LEU A 205 12.62 -3.53 28.30
N ILE A 206 11.55 -3.00 28.91
CA ILE A 206 11.29 -1.56 29.01
C ILE A 206 10.95 -1.26 30.47
N GLY A 207 11.74 -0.40 31.13
CA GLY A 207 11.47 0.00 32.51
C GLY A 207 11.50 -1.14 33.53
N GLY A 208 12.23 -2.24 33.27
CA GLY A 208 12.26 -3.43 34.12
C GLY A 208 11.12 -4.42 33.87
N GLU A 209 10.28 -4.18 32.86
CA GLU A 209 9.18 -5.06 32.49
C GLU A 209 9.39 -5.63 31.08
N TRP A 210 9.12 -6.92 30.92
CA TRP A 210 9.11 -7.57 29.62
C TRP A 210 7.83 -7.23 28.89
N ASN A 211 7.93 -6.65 27.71
CA ASN A 211 6.82 -6.21 26.89
C ASN A 211 6.83 -6.95 25.57
N ILE A 212 5.64 -7.27 25.07
CA ILE A 212 5.46 -7.88 23.75
C ILE A 212 4.25 -7.30 23.04
N ALA A 213 4.45 -7.00 21.76
CA ALA A 213 3.41 -6.51 20.88
C ALA A 213 2.69 -7.69 20.21
N LEU A 214 1.37 -7.73 20.31
CA LEU A 214 0.57 -8.82 19.76
C LEU A 214 0.06 -8.46 18.38
N CYS A 215 0.58 -9.11 17.35
CA CYS A 215 0.12 -8.94 15.99
C CYS A 215 -1.39 -9.21 15.88
N ALA A 216 -2.13 -8.30 15.26
CA ALA A 216 -3.56 -8.44 14.99
C ALA A 216 -3.86 -9.31 13.76
N LYS A 217 -2.82 -9.74 13.02
CA LYS A 217 -2.93 -10.29 11.67
C LYS A 217 -3.65 -9.29 10.74
N PRO A 218 -3.05 -8.12 10.45
CA PRO A 218 -3.68 -7.13 9.58
C PRO A 218 -3.88 -7.68 8.16
N TYR A 219 -4.93 -7.24 7.48
CA TYR A 219 -5.14 -7.53 6.06
C TYR A 219 -4.09 -6.89 5.16
N VAL A 220 -3.46 -5.82 5.64
CA VAL A 220 -2.35 -5.16 4.96
C VAL A 220 -1.24 -4.92 5.97
N LEU A 221 -0.14 -5.64 5.80
CA LEU A 221 1.09 -5.38 6.52
C LEU A 221 1.93 -4.36 5.76
N ARG A 222 2.37 -3.31 6.46
CA ARG A 222 3.15 -2.22 5.89
C ARG A 222 4.56 -2.24 6.46
N VAL A 223 5.55 -2.24 5.58
CA VAL A 223 6.96 -2.22 5.96
C VAL A 223 7.66 -1.06 5.26
N ARG A 224 8.17 -0.10 6.04
CA ARG A 224 9.14 0.88 5.54
C ARG A 224 10.51 0.21 5.57
N TYR A 225 11.13 0.06 4.42
CA TYR A 225 12.39 -0.63 4.24
C TYR A 225 13.47 0.35 3.73
N THR A 226 14.51 0.56 4.52
CA THR A 226 15.74 1.24 4.07
C THR A 226 16.75 0.19 3.65
N ARG A 227 17.20 0.29 2.40
CA ARG A 227 18.11 -0.69 1.79
C ARG A 227 19.56 -0.51 2.25
N ASN A 228 20.28 -1.62 2.35
CA ASN A 228 21.74 -1.64 2.43
C ASN A 228 22.30 -1.98 1.05
N LYS A 229 22.97 -1.02 0.40
CA LYS A 229 23.54 -1.21 -0.96
C LYS A 229 24.61 -2.30 -1.05
N GLN A 230 25.25 -2.64 0.06
CA GLN A 230 26.30 -3.67 0.08
C GLN A 230 25.69 -5.07 0.05
N HIS A 231 24.57 -5.24 0.75
CA HIS A 231 23.88 -6.52 0.93
C HIS A 231 22.36 -6.35 0.76
N PRO A 232 21.88 -6.00 -0.44
CA PRO A 232 20.44 -5.93 -0.66
C PRO A 232 19.85 -7.34 -0.59
N PRO A 233 18.68 -7.53 0.07
CA PRO A 233 18.00 -8.81 0.08
C PRO A 233 17.53 -9.14 -1.33
N SER A 234 17.52 -10.42 -1.65
CA SER A 234 16.92 -10.89 -2.90
C SER A 234 15.40 -10.65 -2.90
N PHE A 235 14.82 -10.52 -4.08
CA PHE A 235 13.38 -10.39 -4.24
C PHE A 235 12.65 -11.58 -3.60
N LYS A 236 13.23 -12.78 -3.69
CA LYS A 236 12.70 -14.00 -3.08
C LYS A 236 12.56 -13.88 -1.56
N GLU A 237 13.53 -13.27 -0.88
CA GLU A 237 13.51 -13.08 0.57
C GLU A 237 12.48 -12.05 1.03
N ILE A 238 12.19 -11.06 0.20
CA ILE A 238 11.19 -10.03 0.53
C ILE A 238 9.80 -10.35 -0.02
N LYS A 239 9.65 -11.28 -0.98
CA LYS A 239 8.37 -11.55 -1.64
C LYS A 239 7.37 -12.19 -0.68
N ASN A 240 7.83 -13.12 0.15
CA ASN A 240 6.99 -13.86 1.09
C ASN A 240 7.65 -13.85 2.45
N ILE A 241 6.90 -13.48 3.49
CA ILE A 241 7.40 -13.44 4.86
C ILE A 241 6.40 -14.08 5.82
N TRP A 242 6.93 -14.77 6.81
CA TRP A 242 6.17 -15.29 7.93
C TRP A 242 6.15 -14.30 9.09
N VAL A 243 4.95 -13.93 9.52
CA VAL A 243 4.75 -12.99 10.63
C VAL A 243 4.14 -13.74 11.80
N PRO A 244 4.73 -13.66 13.01
CA PRO A 244 4.16 -14.28 14.20
C PRO A 244 2.81 -13.63 14.55
N ILE A 245 1.82 -14.46 14.85
CA ILE A 245 0.50 -14.02 15.31
C ILE A 245 0.39 -14.30 16.80
N GLY A 246 0.15 -13.25 17.57
CA GLY A 246 -0.11 -13.39 19.00
C GLY A 246 -1.33 -14.28 19.24
N HIS A 247 -1.29 -15.17 20.22
CA HIS A 247 -2.46 -15.89 20.71
C HIS A 247 -2.31 -16.15 22.21
N PHE A 248 -3.42 -16.00 22.96
CA PHE A 248 -3.47 -16.40 24.36
C PHE A 248 -4.23 -17.71 24.44
N GLU A 249 -3.66 -18.67 25.17
CA GLU A 249 -4.39 -19.86 25.61
C GLU A 249 -4.52 -19.78 27.14
N GLY A 250 -5.72 -19.47 27.62
CA GLY A 250 -5.94 -19.14 29.03
C GLY A 250 -5.19 -17.87 29.45
N HIS A 251 -4.25 -18.00 30.39
CA HIS A 251 -3.41 -16.91 30.90
C HIS A 251 -1.98 -16.92 30.32
N GLU A 252 -1.67 -17.88 29.46
CA GLU A 252 -0.35 -18.00 28.84
C GLU A 252 -0.35 -17.41 27.45
N LEU A 253 0.67 -16.60 27.17
CA LEU A 253 0.91 -16.09 25.83
C LEU A 253 1.68 -17.13 25.02
N LYS A 254 1.02 -17.71 24.01
CA LYS A 254 1.64 -18.64 23.04
C LYS A 254 2.07 -17.95 21.74
N ALA A 255 2.41 -16.67 21.80
CA ALA A 255 2.55 -15.75 20.66
C ALA A 255 3.52 -16.15 19.54
N THR A 256 4.22 -17.27 19.66
CA THR A 256 5.35 -17.65 18.82
C THR A 256 5.14 -18.89 17.96
N GLU A 257 4.06 -19.67 18.15
CA GLU A 257 3.86 -20.91 17.37
C GLU A 257 3.05 -20.70 16.08
N LYS A 258 2.08 -19.77 16.09
CA LYS A 258 1.24 -19.51 14.91
C LYS A 258 1.85 -18.39 14.09
N GLN A 259 2.13 -18.66 12.82
CA GLN A 259 2.62 -17.66 11.86
C GLN A 259 1.59 -17.49 10.74
N ALA A 260 1.47 -16.28 10.21
CA ALA A 260 0.78 -16.01 8.96
C ALA A 260 1.77 -15.73 7.85
N LEU A 261 1.55 -16.36 6.70
CA LEU A 261 2.25 -16.06 5.48
C LEU A 261 1.67 -14.79 4.85
N TYR A 262 2.54 -13.82 4.62
CA TYR A 262 2.25 -12.57 3.95
C TYR A 262 3.01 -12.51 2.62
N SER A 263 2.33 -12.09 1.56
CA SER A 263 2.93 -11.94 0.23
C SER A 263 2.91 -10.50 -0.23
N LEU A 264 4.03 -10.05 -0.78
CA LEU A 264 4.22 -8.70 -1.30
C LEU A 264 3.30 -8.48 -2.50
N VAL A 265 2.47 -7.43 -2.43
CA VAL A 265 1.55 -7.01 -3.49
C VAL A 265 1.87 -5.62 -4.03
N ALA A 266 2.57 -4.78 -3.28
CA ALA A 266 3.09 -3.53 -3.80
C ALA A 266 4.41 -3.13 -3.13
N ALA A 267 5.29 -2.54 -3.93
CA ALA A 267 6.49 -1.86 -3.47
C ALA A 267 6.51 -0.45 -4.07
N VAL A 268 6.68 0.55 -3.22
CA VAL A 268 6.82 1.96 -3.64
C VAL A 268 8.22 2.42 -3.34
N PHE A 269 8.96 2.86 -4.36
CA PHE A 269 10.25 3.51 -4.20
C PHE A 269 10.04 4.98 -3.82
N LEU A 270 10.37 5.33 -2.59
CA LEU A 270 10.01 6.61 -1.97
C LEU A 270 10.71 7.81 -2.62
N ASP A 271 11.91 7.63 -3.15
CA ASP A 271 12.69 8.73 -3.72
C ASP A 271 12.11 9.27 -5.03
N THR A 272 11.33 8.45 -5.74
CA THR A 272 10.84 8.77 -7.08
C THR A 272 9.33 8.67 -7.23
N ASP A 273 8.62 8.31 -6.16
CA ASP A 273 7.19 7.97 -6.15
C ASP A 273 6.86 6.96 -7.28
N GLN A 274 7.61 5.87 -7.37
CA GLN A 274 7.33 4.81 -8.34
C GLN A 274 6.80 3.58 -7.64
N ILE A 275 5.77 2.94 -8.20
CA ILE A 275 5.13 1.76 -7.64
C ILE A 275 5.26 0.56 -8.58
N HIS A 276 5.68 -0.56 -8.02
CA HIS A 276 5.52 -1.88 -8.61
C HIS A 276 4.42 -2.62 -7.85
N VAL A 277 3.53 -3.27 -8.60
CA VAL A 277 2.41 -4.05 -8.07
C VAL A 277 2.56 -5.51 -8.48
N TYR A 278 2.13 -6.44 -7.64
CA TYR A 278 2.34 -7.87 -7.80
C TYR A 278 1.07 -8.63 -7.44
N GLU A 279 0.82 -9.75 -8.12
CA GLU A 279 -0.14 -10.72 -7.61
C GLU A 279 0.47 -11.45 -6.38
N PRO A 280 -0.31 -11.75 -5.33
CA PRO A 280 0.20 -12.36 -4.10
C PRO A 280 1.01 -13.65 -4.32
N MET A 281 0.64 -14.46 -5.32
CA MET A 281 1.36 -15.68 -5.71
C MET A 281 1.80 -15.68 -7.17
N GLY A 282 1.79 -14.51 -7.81
CA GLY A 282 2.09 -14.39 -9.23
C GLY A 282 3.19 -13.38 -9.50
N GLU A 283 3.37 -13.12 -10.79
CA GLU A 283 4.34 -12.16 -11.29
C GLU A 283 3.94 -10.72 -10.98
N GLN A 284 4.84 -9.80 -11.32
CA GLN A 284 4.54 -8.38 -11.35
C GLN A 284 3.34 -8.13 -12.27
N ILE A 285 2.35 -7.38 -11.77
CA ILE A 285 1.26 -6.90 -12.60
C ILE A 285 1.84 -5.76 -13.45
N VAL A 286 2.14 -6.06 -14.72
CA VAL A 286 2.61 -5.06 -15.67
C VAL A 286 1.48 -4.06 -15.89
N SER A 287 1.66 -2.87 -15.31
CA SER A 287 0.67 -1.80 -15.29
C SER A 287 0.73 -0.98 -16.59
N ASP A 288 -0.29 -0.15 -16.87
CA ASP A 288 -0.33 0.71 -18.07
C ASP A 288 0.99 1.47 -18.26
N LEU A 289 1.69 1.19 -19.37
CA LEU A 289 2.97 1.77 -19.77
C LEU A 289 2.91 3.29 -20.00
N ARG A 290 1.79 3.95 -19.74
CA ARG A 290 1.63 5.41 -19.88
C ARG A 290 1.54 6.13 -18.54
N ASN A 291 1.36 5.43 -17.41
CA ASN A 291 1.32 6.10 -16.11
C ASN A 291 2.75 6.30 -15.54
N PRO A 292 3.22 7.53 -15.28
CA PRO A 292 4.55 7.82 -14.70
C PRO A 292 4.83 7.21 -13.32
N ALA A 293 3.79 6.86 -12.55
CA ALA A 293 3.96 6.15 -11.27
C ALA A 293 4.41 4.70 -11.51
N THR A 294 4.06 4.10 -12.64
CA THR A 294 4.44 2.73 -13.03
C THR A 294 5.50 2.72 -14.13
N ARG A 295 5.74 3.87 -14.78
CA ARG A 295 6.76 4.09 -15.81
C ARG A 295 7.76 5.15 -15.35
N GLY A 296 8.91 4.70 -14.89
CA GLY A 296 10.08 5.56 -14.67
C GLY A 296 11.38 4.79 -14.91
N LYS A 297 12.48 5.24 -14.29
CA LYS A 297 13.74 4.50 -14.36
C LYS A 297 13.47 3.09 -13.82
N PRO A 298 13.95 2.02 -14.49
CA PRO A 298 13.91 0.69 -13.90
C PRO A 298 14.57 0.75 -12.53
N TRP A 299 13.87 0.24 -11.53
CA TRP A 299 14.39 0.07 -10.19
C TRP A 299 14.00 -1.32 -9.69
N SER A 300 14.87 -1.90 -8.89
CA SER A 300 14.63 -3.11 -8.14
C SER A 300 14.93 -2.85 -6.68
N VAL A 301 14.22 -3.55 -5.80
CA VAL A 301 14.61 -3.68 -4.39
C VAL A 301 16.02 -4.28 -4.23
N GLU A 302 16.50 -5.01 -5.24
CA GLU A 302 17.82 -5.64 -5.28
C GLU A 302 18.93 -4.73 -5.82
N ASP A 303 18.61 -3.52 -6.31
CA ASP A 303 19.63 -2.63 -6.88
C ASP A 303 20.67 -2.24 -5.82
N LYS A 304 21.93 -2.16 -6.21
CA LYS A 304 23.06 -1.75 -5.35
C LYS A 304 23.20 -0.23 -5.25
N GLU A 305 22.08 0.47 -5.20
CA GLU A 305 22.01 1.93 -4.95
C GLU A 305 21.40 2.15 -3.56
N ASP A 306 21.63 3.29 -2.91
CA ASP A 306 20.89 3.61 -1.70
C ASP A 306 19.41 3.87 -2.04
N GLY A 307 18.48 3.65 -1.11
CA GLY A 307 17.06 3.89 -1.38
C GLY A 307 16.13 3.41 -0.26
N SER A 308 14.97 4.07 -0.16
CA SER A 308 13.91 3.70 0.78
C SER A 308 12.65 3.25 0.05
N PHE A 309 12.01 2.22 0.59
CA PHE A 309 10.83 1.61 0.02
C PHE A 309 9.71 1.55 1.04
N MET A 310 8.47 1.62 0.55
CA MET A 310 7.29 1.22 1.31
C MET A 310 6.73 -0.05 0.67
N LEU A 311 6.74 -1.13 1.44
CA LEU A 311 6.33 -2.46 1.03
C LEU A 311 4.97 -2.80 1.65
N PHE A 312 4.08 -3.37 0.85
CA PHE A 312 2.73 -3.73 1.25
C PHE A 312 2.49 -5.21 0.99
N TYR A 313 2.07 -5.91 2.03
CA TYR A 313 1.81 -7.35 1.98
C TYR A 313 0.38 -7.66 2.38
N VAL A 314 -0.18 -8.72 1.80
CA VAL A 314 -1.49 -9.26 2.18
C VAL A 314 -1.35 -10.71 2.66
N PRO A 315 -2.20 -11.17 3.61
CA PRO A 315 -2.15 -12.54 4.09
C PRO A 315 -2.67 -13.51 3.02
N VAL A 316 -1.91 -14.58 2.78
CA VAL A 316 -2.23 -15.58 1.74
C VAL A 316 -3.51 -16.35 2.06
N SER A 317 -3.75 -16.62 3.34
CA SER A 317 -4.89 -17.42 3.82
C SER A 317 -6.26 -16.78 3.56
N GLU A 318 -6.30 -15.50 3.24
CA GLU A 318 -7.55 -14.72 3.09
C GLU A 318 -7.83 -14.32 1.64
N LEU A 319 -7.01 -14.80 0.71
CA LEU A 319 -7.27 -14.68 -0.71
C LEU A 319 -8.33 -15.73 -1.08
N GLU A 320 -9.56 -15.30 -1.32
CA GLU A 320 -10.52 -16.11 -2.07
C GLU A 320 -9.98 -16.31 -3.48
N TYR A 321 -9.19 -17.36 -3.69
CA TYR A 321 -8.81 -17.83 -5.01
C TYR A 321 -10.08 -18.36 -5.69
N GLY A 322 -10.81 -17.48 -6.36
CA GLY A 322 -11.73 -17.90 -7.40
C GLY A 322 -10.92 -18.61 -8.48
N ASN A 323 -10.86 -19.94 -8.43
CA ASN A 323 -10.43 -20.87 -9.48
C ASN A 323 -9.38 -20.34 -10.48
N LEU A 324 -8.23 -19.86 -10.00
CA LEU A 324 -7.04 -19.76 -10.85
C LEU A 324 -6.18 -21.00 -10.54
N PRO A 325 -5.92 -21.88 -11.53
CA PRO A 325 -5.18 -23.11 -11.29
C PRO A 325 -3.79 -22.78 -10.77
N LEU A 326 -3.46 -23.30 -9.58
CA LEU A 326 -2.13 -23.21 -8.96
C LEU A 326 -1.02 -23.85 -9.82
N ASP A 327 -1.37 -24.64 -10.85
CA ASP A 327 -0.45 -25.45 -11.64
C ASP A 327 -0.18 -24.92 -13.07
N THR A 328 -0.58 -23.70 -13.40
CA THR A 328 -0.34 -23.12 -14.74
C THR A 328 0.30 -21.74 -14.67
N PHE A 329 1.57 -21.69 -14.27
CA PHE A 329 2.40 -20.52 -14.60
C PHE A 329 3.70 -21.01 -15.22
N PRO A 330 3.88 -20.84 -16.54
CA PRO A 330 5.14 -21.18 -17.18
C PRO A 330 6.22 -20.24 -16.62
N GLU A 331 7.36 -20.81 -16.23
CA GLU A 331 8.58 -20.02 -16.08
C GLU A 331 8.77 -19.23 -17.38
N VAL A 332 8.60 -17.90 -17.33
CA VAL A 332 9.02 -17.04 -18.44
C VAL A 332 10.54 -17.03 -18.43
N THR A 333 11.11 -18.07 -19.02
CA THR A 333 12.46 -18.08 -19.57
C THR A 333 12.45 -17.23 -20.82
N GLU A 334 12.35 -15.91 -20.67
CA GLU A 334 12.80 -15.02 -21.74
C GLU A 334 14.33 -15.04 -21.79
N HIS A 335 14.85 -16.05 -22.48
CA HIS A 335 16.06 -15.88 -23.25
C HIS A 335 15.90 -14.66 -24.15
N ARG A 336 16.49 -13.52 -23.76
CA ARG A 336 16.80 -12.42 -24.69
C ARG A 336 17.82 -12.92 -25.73
N GLY A 337 17.33 -13.64 -26.73
CA GLY A 337 17.97 -13.73 -28.02
C GLY A 337 17.79 -12.39 -28.72
N MET A 338 18.68 -11.43 -28.47
CA MET A 338 18.87 -10.30 -29.39
C MET A 338 19.48 -10.85 -30.68
N GLY A 339 18.63 -11.36 -31.57
CA GLY A 339 18.97 -11.58 -32.97
C GLY A 339 18.97 -10.24 -33.68
N PHE A 340 20.13 -9.59 -33.73
CA PHE A 340 20.40 -8.58 -34.74
C PHE A 340 20.77 -9.31 -36.03
N ASP A 341 19.89 -9.28 -37.02
CA ASP A 341 20.27 -9.53 -38.40
C ASP A 341 21.21 -8.41 -38.86
N ILE A 342 22.50 -8.71 -38.89
CA ILE A 342 23.49 -7.89 -39.59
C ILE A 342 23.64 -8.51 -40.98
N ASN A 343 23.00 -7.88 -41.97
CA ASN A 343 23.38 -8.06 -43.37
C ASN A 343 24.79 -7.49 -43.55
N LEU A 344 25.75 -8.35 -43.83
CA LEU A 344 27.05 -7.98 -44.37
C LEU A 344 27.05 -8.35 -45.86
N GLU A 345 27.01 -7.32 -46.71
CA GLU A 345 27.85 -7.31 -47.91
C GLU A 345 29.29 -6.99 -47.52
#